data_AF-A0A841I3P5-F1
#
_entry.id   AF-A0A841I3P5-F1
#
_cell.length_a   1.000
_cell.length_b   1.000
_cell.length_c   1.000
_cell.angle_alpha   90.00
_cell.angle_beta   90.00
_cell.angle_gamma   90.00
#
_symmetry.space_group_name_H-M   'P 1'
#
loop_
_entity.id
_entity.type
_entity.pdbx_description
1 polymer ?
#
loop_
_entity_poly.entity_id
_entity_poly.type
_entity_poly.pdbx_seq_one_letter_code
_entity_poly.pdbx_strand_id
1 'polypeptide(L)'
;MKYVNTVSETRTMYNLDVVVADTFFVGTQGWLVHNTSGNLPCRIGFASGEAVDAVTGMNKGGGHAIRHLIKEGLIPNKGSLQSQVDNFSKNIAIPILENPNKTFDYKVGGTMTRAFMGEYMGKPVVIYVAKEGPYAGKVISSIVPDADQLATYATK
;
A
#
# COMPACT_ATOMS: atom_id res chain seq x y z
N MET A 1 -24.12 -14.88 -19.99
CA MET A 1 -23.57 -15.89 -19.05
C MET A 1 -22.16 -16.20 -19.52
N LYS A 2 -21.12 -15.98 -18.70
CA LYS A 2 -19.74 -16.36 -19.05
C LYS A 2 -19.53 -17.82 -18.62
N TYR A 3 -19.14 -18.67 -19.54
CA TYR A 3 -18.83 -20.06 -19.25
C TYR A 3 -17.37 -20.16 -18.80
N VAL A 4 -17.13 -20.71 -17.61
CA VAL A 4 -15.79 -20.96 -17.09
C VAL A 4 -15.58 -22.46 -17.07
N ASN A 5 -14.64 -22.95 -17.88
CA ASN A 5 -14.24 -24.34 -17.86
C ASN A 5 -13.08 -24.52 -16.85
N THR A 6 -13.29 -25.31 -15.81
CA THR A 6 -12.24 -25.63 -14.85
C THR A 6 -11.57 -26.91 -15.30
N VAL A 7 -10.27 -26.83 -15.61
CA VAL A 7 -9.46 -27.97 -16.04
C VAL A 7 -8.41 -28.26 -14.96
N SER A 8 -8.28 -29.53 -14.58
CA SER A 8 -7.19 -29.98 -13.70
C SER A 8 -6.12 -30.64 -14.56
N GLU A 9 -4.97 -29.99 -14.69
CA GLU A 9 -3.85 -30.48 -15.48
C GLU A 9 -2.51 -30.09 -14.85
N THR A 10 -1.46 -30.85 -15.17
CA THR A 10 -0.08 -30.51 -14.82
C THR A 10 0.65 -30.12 -16.10
N ARG A 11 1.08 -28.85 -16.18
CA ARG A 11 1.89 -28.33 -17.28
C ARG A 11 2.80 -27.21 -16.78
N THR A 12 3.88 -26.96 -17.52
CA THR A 12 4.70 -25.77 -17.29
C THR A 12 3.89 -24.51 -17.61
N MET A 13 3.80 -23.61 -16.64
CA MET A 13 3.12 -22.31 -16.78
C MET A 13 4.18 -21.22 -16.87
N TYR A 14 3.96 -20.25 -17.77
CA TYR A 14 4.83 -19.10 -17.94
C TYR A 14 4.15 -17.85 -17.41
N ASN A 15 4.96 -16.93 -16.88
CA ASN A 15 4.53 -15.58 -16.52
C ASN A 15 5.60 -14.58 -17.00
N LEU A 16 5.20 -13.33 -17.23
CA LEU A 16 6.13 -12.25 -17.55
C LEU A 16 6.38 -11.42 -16.29
N ASP A 17 7.58 -10.87 -16.15
CA ASP A 17 7.80 -9.73 -15.25
C ASP A 17 7.61 -8.46 -16.08
N VAL A 18 6.71 -7.59 -15.65
CA VAL A 18 6.28 -6.41 -16.41
C VAL A 18 6.34 -5.23 -15.47
N VAL A 19 7.36 -4.40 -15.65
CA VAL A 19 7.60 -3.25 -14.78
C VAL A 19 6.49 -2.22 -14.96
N VAL A 20 6.15 -1.52 -13.87
CA VAL A 20 5.18 -0.40 -13.78
C VAL A 20 3.71 -0.83 -13.75
N ALA A 21 3.20 -1.42 -14.83
CA ALA A 21 1.76 -1.67 -14.97
C ALA A 21 1.30 -3.01 -14.37
N ASP A 22 2.26 -3.91 -14.07
CA ASP A 22 2.02 -5.26 -13.55
C ASP A 22 0.96 -6.06 -14.33
N THR A 23 0.73 -5.68 -15.59
CA THR A 23 -0.31 -6.22 -16.45
C THR A 23 0.17 -6.35 -17.89
N PHE A 24 -0.30 -7.38 -18.59
CA PHE A 24 0.02 -7.61 -20.00
C PHE A 24 -1.13 -8.32 -20.71
N PHE A 25 -1.13 -8.28 -22.04
CA PHE A 25 -2.14 -8.94 -22.87
C PHE A 25 -1.73 -10.38 -23.21
N VAL A 26 -2.65 -11.32 -23.08
CA VAL A 26 -2.47 -12.74 -23.44
C VAL A 26 -3.60 -13.27 -24.31
N GLY A 27 -3.28 -14.33 -25.06
CA GLY A 27 -4.22 -15.01 -25.95
C GLY A 27 -4.53 -14.21 -27.22
N THR A 28 -5.18 -14.86 -28.19
CA THR A 28 -5.47 -14.28 -29.51
C THR A 28 -6.48 -13.13 -29.46
N GLN A 29 -7.24 -13.01 -28.37
CA GLN A 29 -8.24 -11.96 -28.17
C GLN A 29 -7.71 -10.77 -27.34
N GLY A 30 -6.47 -10.84 -26.85
CA GLY A 30 -5.89 -9.76 -26.04
C GLY A 30 -6.57 -9.60 -24.69
N TRP A 31 -6.56 -10.64 -23.86
CA TRP A 31 -7.03 -10.55 -22.49
C TRP A 31 -5.99 -9.87 -21.61
N LEU A 32 -6.37 -8.78 -20.95
CA LEU A 32 -5.51 -8.14 -19.95
C LEU A 32 -5.43 -9.03 -18.71
N VAL A 33 -4.22 -9.45 -18.34
CA VAL A 33 -3.93 -10.27 -17.15
C VAL A 33 -2.88 -9.59 -16.28
N HIS A 34 -2.86 -9.92 -14.99
CA HIS A 34 -1.88 -9.42 -14.03
C HIS A 34 -0.67 -10.37 -13.94
N ASN A 35 0.53 -9.80 -13.88
CA ASN A 35 1.80 -10.52 -13.76
C ASN A 35 2.13 -11.06 -12.36
N THR A 36 1.14 -11.26 -11.49
CA THR A 36 1.40 -11.66 -10.10
C THR A 36 2.10 -13.02 -10.07
N SER A 37 3.37 -13.02 -9.70
CA SER A 37 4.09 -14.24 -9.38
C SER A 37 4.28 -14.30 -7.87
N GLY A 38 4.29 -15.52 -7.31
CA GLY A 38 4.51 -15.72 -5.87
C GLY A 38 5.88 -15.22 -5.36
N ASN A 39 6.78 -14.81 -6.24
CA ASN A 39 8.12 -14.28 -5.94
C ASN A 39 8.38 -12.84 -6.41
N LEU A 40 7.46 -12.23 -7.17
CA LEU A 40 7.53 -10.81 -7.49
C LEU A 40 6.75 -10.07 -6.42
N PRO A 41 7.31 -9.01 -5.79
CA PRO A 41 6.58 -8.26 -4.79
C PRO A 41 5.29 -7.75 -5.44
N CYS A 42 4.15 -8.23 -4.96
CA CYS A 42 2.85 -7.76 -5.42
C CYS A 42 2.71 -6.32 -4.90
N ARG A 43 3.14 -5.35 -5.71
CA ARG A 43 3.06 -3.92 -5.44
C ARG A 43 1.65 -3.42 -5.74
N ILE A 44 0.65 -4.04 -5.11
CA ILE A 44 -0.74 -3.63 -5.24
C ILE A 44 -0.90 -2.28 -4.53
N GLY A 45 -0.63 -1.21 -5.26
CA GLY A 45 -0.98 0.15 -4.90
C GLY A 45 -2.44 0.48 -5.20
N PHE A 46 -2.84 1.68 -4.80
CA PHE A 46 -4.04 2.32 -5.32
C PHE A 46 -3.80 2.75 -6.78
N ALA A 47 -4.86 2.80 -7.59
CA ALA A 47 -4.76 3.44 -8.89
C ALA A 47 -4.45 4.93 -8.74
N SER A 48 -3.78 5.52 -9.73
CA SER A 48 -3.42 6.94 -9.73
C SER A 48 -4.65 7.83 -9.47
N GLY A 49 -4.58 8.66 -8.43
CA GLY A 49 -5.65 9.56 -7.98
C GLY A 49 -6.60 8.95 -6.94
N GLU A 50 -6.67 7.62 -6.83
CA GLU A 50 -7.62 6.94 -5.93
C GLU A 50 -7.11 6.88 -4.48
N ALA A 51 -5.81 7.08 -4.24
CA ALA A 51 -5.25 7.10 -2.89
C ALA A 51 -5.77 8.29 -2.04
N VAL A 52 -6.33 9.33 -2.67
CA VAL A 52 -6.94 10.48 -2.00
C VAL A 52 -8.06 10.05 -1.05
N ASP A 53 -8.82 9.03 -1.42
CA ASP A 53 -9.90 8.51 -0.59
C ASP A 53 -9.38 7.86 0.67
N ALA A 54 -8.22 7.21 0.63
CA ALA A 54 -7.64 6.57 1.82
C ALA A 54 -7.16 7.59 2.87
N VAL A 55 -6.74 8.78 2.42
CA VAL A 55 -6.26 9.86 3.30
C VAL A 55 -7.36 10.86 3.67
N THR A 56 -8.51 10.83 3.00
CA THR A 56 -9.67 11.67 3.31
C THR A 56 -10.53 11.02 4.39
N GLY A 57 -10.74 11.73 5.51
CA GLY A 57 -11.53 11.21 6.64
C GLY A 57 -10.78 10.21 7.52
N MET A 58 -9.45 10.33 7.60
CA MET A 58 -8.61 9.52 8.49
C MET A 58 -9.08 9.58 9.95
N ASN A 59 -8.79 8.49 10.68
CA ASN A 59 -9.14 8.37 12.09
C ASN A 59 -8.67 9.58 12.92
N LYS A 60 -9.58 10.17 13.70
CA LYS A 60 -9.36 11.38 14.51
C LYS A 60 -8.70 12.54 13.72
N GLY A 61 -9.08 12.72 12.47
CA GLY A 61 -8.56 13.78 11.61
C GLY A 61 -7.08 13.60 11.23
N GLY A 62 -6.56 12.37 11.21
CA GLY A 62 -5.20 12.06 10.75
C GLY A 62 -4.09 12.28 11.77
N GLY A 63 -4.35 12.94 12.90
CA GLY A 63 -3.33 13.22 13.92
C GLY A 63 -2.68 11.97 14.53
N HIS A 64 -3.39 10.84 14.59
CA HIS A 64 -2.81 9.57 15.03
C HIS A 64 -1.88 8.96 13.98
N ALA A 65 -2.25 9.07 12.70
CA ALA A 65 -1.47 8.53 11.60
C ALA A 65 -0.13 9.23 11.45
N ILE A 66 -0.08 10.55 11.60
CA ILE A 66 1.14 11.35 11.35
C ILE A 66 2.09 11.45 12.54
N ARG A 67 1.65 11.05 13.74
CA ARG A 67 2.37 11.29 15.01
C ARG A 67 3.81 10.77 14.98
N HIS A 68 4.02 9.57 14.46
CA HIS A 68 5.36 8.96 14.41
C HIS A 68 6.26 9.66 13.40
N LEU A 69 5.71 10.06 12.25
CA LEU A 69 6.46 10.78 11.22
C LEU A 69 6.89 12.18 11.67
N ILE A 70 6.08 12.85 12.51
CA ILE A 70 6.47 14.11 13.15
C ILE A 70 7.66 13.89 14.09
N LYS A 71 7.61 12.87 14.95
CA LYS A 71 8.71 12.55 15.88
C LYS A 71 10.01 12.24 15.15
N GLU A 72 9.90 11.56 14.02
CA GLU A 72 11.02 11.19 13.15
C GLU A 72 11.53 12.32 12.25
N GLY A 73 10.88 13.49 12.31
CA GLY A 73 11.28 14.69 11.57
C GLY A 73 10.89 14.70 10.09
N LEU A 74 10.08 13.75 9.60
CA LEU A 74 9.63 13.71 8.21
C LEU A 74 8.51 14.72 7.95
N ILE A 75 7.75 15.08 8.98
CA ILE A 75 6.73 16.12 8.93
C ILE A 75 7.09 17.22 9.93
N PRO A 76 7.18 18.49 9.51
CA PRO A 76 7.44 19.60 10.44
C PRO A 76 6.36 19.70 11.52
N ASN A 77 6.75 19.75 12.79
CA ASN A 77 5.83 20.03 13.91
C ASN A 77 5.51 21.53 14.02
N LYS A 78 4.97 22.13 12.95
CA LYS A 78 4.62 23.55 12.87
C LYS A 78 3.27 23.71 12.17
N GLY A 79 2.60 24.83 12.43
CA GLY A 79 1.30 25.14 11.83
C GLY A 79 0.13 24.36 12.46
N SER A 80 -0.98 24.31 11.73
CA SER A 80 -2.18 23.59 12.16
C SER A 80 -2.07 22.08 11.92
N LEU A 81 -2.84 21.27 12.66
CA LEU A 81 -2.96 19.83 12.40
C LEU A 81 -3.36 19.57 10.94
N GLN A 82 -4.29 20.35 10.40
CA GLN A 82 -4.73 20.19 9.00
C GLN A 82 -3.56 20.38 8.04
N SER A 83 -2.72 21.40 8.25
CA SER A 83 -1.53 21.64 7.40
C SER A 83 -0.52 20.49 7.46
N GLN A 84 -0.36 19.86 8.64
CA GLN A 84 0.51 18.70 8.82
C GLN A 84 -0.07 17.45 8.13
N VAL A 85 -1.38 17.27 8.22
CA VAL A 85 -2.12 16.20 7.54
C VAL A 85 -2.07 16.39 6.03
N ASP A 86 -2.21 17.61 5.52
CA ASP A 86 -2.12 17.89 4.08
C ASP A 86 -0.72 17.59 3.55
N ASN A 87 0.32 17.92 4.32
CA ASN A 87 1.70 17.59 3.98
C ASN A 87 1.89 16.06 3.92
N PHE A 88 1.46 15.35 4.96
CA PHE A 88 1.46 13.88 4.96
C PHE A 88 0.74 13.32 3.73
N SER A 89 -0.51 13.71 3.51
CA SER A 89 -1.35 13.19 2.44
C SER A 89 -0.70 13.37 1.07
N LYS A 90 -0.25 14.59 0.76
CA LYS A 90 0.24 14.95 -0.59
C LYS A 90 1.67 14.47 -0.85
N ASN A 91 2.56 14.58 0.13
CA ASN A 91 3.98 14.38 -0.11
C ASN A 91 4.48 12.99 0.28
N ILE A 92 3.75 12.29 1.16
CA ILE A 92 4.17 10.99 1.70
C ILE A 92 3.16 9.92 1.34
N ALA A 93 1.90 10.11 1.71
CA ALA A 93 0.92 9.04 1.70
C ALA A 93 0.45 8.67 0.29
N ILE A 94 -0.03 9.62 -0.49
CA ILE A 94 -0.50 9.36 -1.86
C ILE A 94 0.61 8.71 -2.71
N PRO A 95 1.85 9.23 -2.76
CA PRO A 95 2.92 8.60 -3.53
C PRO A 95 3.20 7.15 -3.13
N ILE A 96 3.25 6.85 -1.83
CA ILE A 96 3.51 5.50 -1.31
C ILE A 96 2.31 4.56 -1.52
N LEU A 97 1.09 5.06 -1.36
CA LEU A 97 -0.12 4.27 -1.54
C LEU A 97 -0.32 3.89 -3.02
N GLU A 98 0.02 4.77 -3.96
CA GLU A 98 -0.09 4.50 -5.39
C GLU A 98 1.08 3.70 -5.94
N ASN A 99 2.29 3.94 -5.43
CA ASN A 99 3.52 3.29 -5.90
C ASN A 99 4.32 2.69 -4.73
N PRO A 100 3.79 1.67 -4.03
CA PRO A 100 4.50 1.06 -2.92
C PRO A 100 5.68 0.23 -3.40
N ASN A 101 6.78 0.26 -2.64
CA ASN A 101 7.88 -0.69 -2.82
C ASN A 101 7.44 -2.12 -2.46
N LYS A 102 6.58 -2.25 -1.44
CA LYS A 102 6.04 -3.52 -0.96
C LYS A 102 4.66 -3.33 -0.32
N THR A 103 3.79 -4.31 -0.46
CA THR A 103 2.53 -4.38 0.29
C THR A 103 2.36 -5.71 0.99
N PHE A 104 1.73 -5.71 2.16
CA PHE A 104 1.48 -6.92 2.95
C PHE A 104 0.34 -6.72 3.94
N ASP A 105 -0.27 -7.81 4.39
CA ASP A 105 -1.28 -7.74 5.45
C ASP A 105 -0.60 -7.66 6.83
N TYR A 106 -1.06 -6.73 7.66
CA TYR A 106 -0.52 -6.50 8.99
C TYR A 106 -1.61 -6.13 10.00
N LYS A 107 -1.46 -6.55 11.25
CA LYS A 107 -2.42 -6.23 12.31
C LYS A 107 -1.89 -5.06 13.14
N VAL A 108 -2.63 -3.95 13.17
CA VAL A 108 -2.31 -2.78 14.00
C VAL A 108 -3.30 -2.73 15.14
N GLY A 109 -2.83 -3.05 16.35
CA GLY A 109 -3.71 -3.23 17.51
C GLY A 109 -4.75 -4.33 17.26
N GLY A 110 -6.03 -3.95 17.24
CA GLY A 110 -7.15 -4.85 16.99
C GLY A 110 -7.58 -4.99 15.53
N THR A 111 -7.07 -4.14 14.63
CA THR A 111 -7.61 -3.99 13.26
C THR A 111 -6.69 -4.63 12.23
N MET A 112 -7.24 -5.43 11.32
CA MET A 112 -6.50 -5.91 10.15
C MET A 112 -6.32 -4.78 9.13
N THR A 113 -5.11 -4.65 8.62
CA THR A 113 -4.71 -3.60 7.69
C THR A 113 -3.97 -4.17 6.49
N ARG A 114 -4.03 -3.43 5.37
CA ARG A 114 -3.05 -3.53 4.29
C ARG A 114 -1.97 -2.49 4.57
N ALA A 115 -0.73 -2.95 4.70
CA ALA A 115 0.44 -2.11 4.84
C ALA A 115 1.01 -1.80 3.46
N PHE A 116 1.38 -0.54 3.25
CA PHE A 116 2.04 0.00 2.06
C PHE A 116 3.38 0.57 2.49
N MET A 117 4.47 -0.04 2.04
CA MET A 117 5.82 0.39 2.36
C MET A 117 6.41 1.14 1.18
N GLY A 118 7.04 2.28 1.46
CA GLY A 118 7.81 3.06 0.50
C GLY A 118 8.95 3.80 1.19
N GLU A 119 9.52 4.78 0.51
CA GLU A 119 10.60 5.61 1.03
C GLU A 119 10.25 7.09 0.92
N TYR A 120 10.66 7.86 1.93
CA TYR A 120 10.55 9.31 1.92
C TYR A 120 11.78 9.91 2.61
N MET A 121 12.47 10.84 1.93
CA MET A 121 13.71 11.45 2.41
C MET A 121 14.77 10.43 2.88
N GLY A 122 14.91 9.31 2.17
CA GLY A 122 15.87 8.26 2.48
C GLY A 122 15.52 7.40 3.71
N LYS A 123 14.33 7.58 4.29
CA LYS A 123 13.81 6.74 5.37
C LYS A 123 12.71 5.81 4.84
N PRO A 124 12.67 4.53 5.28
CA PRO A 124 11.53 3.67 5.01
C PRO A 124 10.30 4.21 5.74
N VAL A 125 9.14 4.17 5.09
CA VAL A 125 7.86 4.58 5.66
C VAL A 125 6.83 3.50 5.37
N VAL A 126 6.07 3.12 6.39
CA VAL A 126 4.95 2.17 6.25
C VAL A 126 3.65 2.85 6.62
N ILE A 127 2.66 2.72 5.74
CA ILE A 127 1.32 3.27 5.89
C ILE A 127 0.32 2.13 6.01
N TYR A 128 -0.54 2.19 7.02
CA TYR A 128 -1.51 1.16 7.31
C TYR A 128 -2.91 1.63 6.96
N VAL A 129 -3.54 0.96 5.99
CA VAL A 129 -4.92 1.18 5.58
C VAL A 129 -5.79 0.07 6.16
N ALA A 130 -6.86 0.41 6.89
CA ALA A 130 -7.72 -0.61 7.49
C ALA A 130 -8.49 -1.39 6.44
N LYS A 131 -8.58 -2.71 6.61
CA LYS A 131 -9.38 -3.60 5.75
C LYS A 131 -10.83 -3.71 6.22
N GLU A 132 -11.10 -3.33 7.47
CA GLU A 132 -12.38 -3.56 8.14
C GLU A 132 -12.68 -2.48 9.20
N GLY A 133 -13.92 -2.50 9.70
CA GLY A 133 -14.37 -1.59 10.75
C GLY A 133 -14.76 -0.19 10.25
N PRO A 134 -14.98 0.78 11.16
CA PRO A 134 -15.50 2.10 10.82
C PRO A 134 -14.55 2.95 9.96
N TYR A 135 -13.28 2.54 9.86
CA TYR A 135 -12.25 3.20 9.06
C TYR A 135 -11.81 2.33 7.88
N ALA A 136 -12.58 1.33 7.48
CA ALA A 136 -12.26 0.49 6.31
C ALA A 136 -11.94 1.35 5.08
N GLY A 137 -10.83 1.03 4.41
CA GLY A 137 -10.29 1.78 3.28
C GLY A 137 -9.54 3.06 3.67
N LYS A 138 -9.46 3.43 4.96
CA LYS A 138 -8.80 4.65 5.43
C LYS A 138 -7.46 4.37 6.11
N VAL A 139 -6.55 5.33 6.01
CA VAL A 139 -5.29 5.30 6.76
C VAL A 139 -5.58 5.47 8.25
N ILE A 140 -5.09 4.51 9.04
CA ILE A 140 -5.26 4.49 10.50
C ILE A 140 -3.97 4.74 11.26
N SER A 141 -2.82 4.46 10.64
CA SER A 141 -1.50 4.63 11.24
C SER A 141 -0.42 4.75 10.17
N SER A 142 0.70 5.40 10.50
CA SER A 142 1.93 5.34 9.71
C SER A 142 3.16 5.41 10.62
N ILE A 143 4.25 4.76 10.23
CA ILE A 143 5.49 4.69 11.00
C ILE A 143 6.72 4.71 10.11
N VAL A 144 7.86 5.10 10.68
CA VAL A 144 9.18 4.72 10.19
C VAL A 144 9.55 3.44 10.93
N PRO A 145 9.68 2.28 10.25
CA PRO A 145 9.98 1.05 10.93
C PRO A 145 11.42 1.01 11.45
N ASP A 146 11.59 0.40 12.62
CA ASP A 146 12.92 0.05 13.14
C ASP A 146 13.48 -1.22 12.46
N ALA A 147 14.71 -1.60 12.83
CA ALA A 147 15.38 -2.76 12.24
C ALA A 147 14.63 -4.09 12.46
N ASP A 148 14.00 -4.26 13.62
CA ASP A 148 13.26 -5.48 13.97
C ASP A 148 11.94 -5.58 13.19
N GLN A 149 11.26 -4.44 13.01
CA GLN A 149 10.08 -4.32 12.17
C GLN A 149 10.43 -4.58 10.70
N LEU A 150 11.54 -4.04 10.21
CA LEU A 150 12.02 -4.30 8.84
C LEU A 150 12.31 -5.78 8.62
N ALA A 151 12.96 -6.46 9.58
CA ALA A 151 13.21 -7.91 9.50
C ALA A 151 11.89 -8.70 9.46
N THR A 152 10.92 -8.32 10.28
CA THR A 152 9.58 -8.92 10.27
C THR A 152 8.89 -8.71 8.91
N TYR A 153 8.95 -7.50 8.36
CA TYR A 153 8.31 -7.17 7.09
C TYR A 153 9.01 -7.82 5.90
N ALA A 154 10.31 -8.10 5.97
CA ALA A 154 11.02 -8.83 4.93
C ALA A 154 10.44 -10.23 4.69
N THR A 155 9.96 -10.89 5.76
CA THR A 155 9.37 -12.24 5.72
C THR A 155 7.88 -12.31 5.39
N LYS A 156 7.19 -11.16 5.28
CA LYS A 156 5.77 -11.05 4.93
C LYS A 156 5.56 -10.78 3.45
#